data_AF-A0A1A8NCT3-F1
#
_entry.id   AF-A0A1A8NCT3-F1
#
_cell.length_a   1.000
_cell.length_b   1.000
_cell.length_c   1.000
_cell.angle_alpha   90.00
_cell.angle_beta   90.00
_cell.angle_gamma   90.00
#
_symmetry.space_group_name_H-M   'P 1'
#
loop_
_entity.id
_entity.type
_entity.pdbx_description
1 polymer ?
#
loop_
_entity_poly.entity_id
_entity_poly.type
_entity_poly.pdbx_seq_one_letter_code
_entity_poly.pdbx_strand_id
1 'polypeptide(L)'
;RTRRLVPHPPCKVQRHAANIRERKRMLSINSAFEELRCHVPTFPYEKRLSKIDTLRLAIAYIALLREILVSGCDPKSYVDECVKSGYKNQSDAIWNTSDLTARLSWIKWD
;
A
#
# COMPACT_ATOMS: atom_id res chain seq x y z
N ARG A 1 -38.97 21.82 -28.29
CA ARG A 1 -38.42 20.48 -28.60
C ARG A 1 -36.94 20.65 -28.99
N THR A 2 -36.04 20.63 -28.01
CA THR A 2 -34.59 20.78 -28.20
C THR A 2 -34.02 19.56 -28.91
N ARG A 3 -33.45 19.74 -30.11
CA ARG A 3 -32.73 18.68 -30.83
C ARG A 3 -31.47 18.35 -30.03
N ARG A 4 -31.40 17.16 -29.40
CA ARG A 4 -30.13 16.62 -28.91
C ARG A 4 -29.24 16.35 -30.14
N LEU A 5 -28.13 17.05 -30.25
CA LEU A 5 -27.06 16.71 -31.18
C LEU A 5 -26.52 15.34 -30.77
N VAL A 6 -26.67 14.34 -31.64
CA VAL A 6 -26.09 13.01 -31.44
C VAL A 6 -24.57 13.20 -31.48
N PRO A 7 -23.81 12.84 -30.43
CA PRO A 7 -22.36 12.99 -30.46
C PRO A 7 -21.77 12.14 -31.59
N HIS A 8 -21.11 12.79 -32.56
CA HIS A 8 -20.34 12.06 -33.57
C HIS A 8 -19.28 11.20 -32.86
N PRO A 9 -19.12 9.91 -33.23
CA PRO A 9 -18.09 9.07 -32.63
C PRO A 9 -16.73 9.76 -32.75
N PRO A 10 -15.93 9.86 -31.68
CA PRO A 10 -14.65 10.54 -31.76
C PRO A 10 -13.83 9.91 -32.88
N CYS A 11 -13.33 10.76 -33.78
CA CYS A 11 -12.53 10.31 -34.93
C CYS A 11 -11.39 9.41 -34.42
N LYS A 12 -11.02 8.38 -35.20
CA LYS A 12 -10.05 7.35 -34.80
C LYS A 12 -8.76 7.96 -34.22
N VAL A 13 -8.32 9.11 -34.73
CA VAL A 13 -7.17 9.89 -34.24
C VAL A 13 -7.36 10.40 -32.80
N GLN A 14 -8.53 10.95 -32.46
CA GLN A 14 -8.83 11.44 -31.11
C GLN A 14 -8.89 10.29 -30.09
N ARG A 15 -9.50 9.15 -30.48
CA ARG A 15 -9.51 7.92 -29.67
C ARG A 15 -8.11 7.41 -29.42
N HIS A 16 -7.27 7.37 -30.46
CA HIS A 16 -5.88 6.94 -30.34
C HIS A 16 -5.07 7.85 -29.41
N ALA A 17 -5.20 9.17 -29.57
CA ALA A 17 -4.54 10.15 -28.70
C ALA A 17 -5.00 10.01 -27.23
N ALA A 18 -6.29 9.76 -26.98
CA ALA A 18 -6.80 9.49 -25.64
C ALA A 18 -6.22 8.20 -25.04
N ASN A 19 -6.15 7.12 -25.81
CA ASN A 19 -5.56 5.85 -25.35
C ASN A 19 -4.08 6.00 -24.99
N ILE A 20 -3.30 6.79 -25.75
CA ILE A 20 -1.90 7.07 -25.42
C ILE A 20 -1.80 7.82 -24.10
N ARG A 21 -2.64 8.84 -23.88
CA ARG A 21 -2.62 9.60 -22.62
C ARG A 21 -2.95 8.71 -21.43
N GLU A 22 -3.98 7.87 -21.54
CA GLU A 22 -4.33 6.97 -20.45
C GLU A 22 -3.25 5.91 -20.18
N ARG A 23 -2.61 5.39 -21.23
CA ARG A 23 -1.45 4.50 -21.06
C ARG A 23 -0.33 5.20 -20.30
N LYS A 24 0.01 6.45 -20.63
CA LYS A 24 1.03 7.22 -19.90
C LYS A 24 0.65 7.45 -18.44
N ARG A 25 -0.62 7.79 -18.18
CA ARG A 25 -1.15 7.94 -16.81
C ARG A 25 -0.99 6.64 -16.02
N MET A 26 -1.37 5.50 -16.62
CA MET A 26 -1.26 4.18 -15.99
C MET A 26 0.20 3.75 -15.77
N LEU A 27 1.13 4.09 -16.66
CA LEU A 27 2.56 3.85 -16.46
C LEU A 27 3.08 4.61 -15.24
N SER A 28 2.74 5.89 -15.11
CA SER A 28 3.11 6.71 -13.94
C SER A 28 2.54 6.12 -12.64
N ILE A 29 1.27 5.71 -12.63
CA ILE A 29 0.67 5.05 -11.46
C ILE A 29 1.39 3.74 -11.12
N ASN A 30 1.71 2.91 -12.11
CA ASN A 30 2.39 1.65 -11.88
C ASN A 30 3.82 1.88 -11.33
N SER A 31 4.52 2.93 -11.78
CA SER A 31 5.83 3.32 -11.26
C SER A 31 5.75 3.69 -9.77
N ALA A 32 4.79 4.53 -9.38
CA ALA A 32 4.57 4.88 -7.97
C ALA A 32 4.21 3.65 -7.12
N PHE A 33 3.51 2.68 -7.69
CA PHE A 33 3.23 1.40 -7.03
C PHE A 33 4.48 0.55 -6.83
N GLU A 34 5.44 0.56 -7.76
CA GLU A 34 6.73 -0.13 -7.54
C GLU A 34 7.55 0.57 -6.46
N GLU A 35 7.58 1.91 -6.46
CA GLU A 35 8.23 2.68 -5.41
C GLU A 35 7.64 2.39 -4.02
N LEU A 36 6.31 2.37 -3.91
CA LEU A 36 5.64 2.00 -2.66
C LEU A 36 6.02 0.58 -2.19
N ARG A 37 6.20 -0.38 -3.12
CA ARG A 37 6.61 -1.75 -2.75
C ARG A 37 8.00 -1.80 -2.14
N CYS A 38 8.90 -0.89 -2.50
CA CYS A 38 10.22 -0.80 -1.90
C CYS A 38 10.20 -0.28 -0.45
N HIS A 39 9.09 0.33 -0.01
CA HIS A 39 8.94 0.91 1.32
C HIS A 39 8.09 0.08 2.29
N VAL A 40 7.38 -0.94 1.79
CA VAL A 40 6.64 -1.87 2.66
C VAL A 40 7.50 -3.07 3.02
N PRO A 41 7.27 -3.72 4.18
CA PRO A 41 8.04 -4.90 4.58
C PRO A 41 7.85 -6.07 3.61
N THR A 42 8.91 -6.54 2.97
CA THR A 42 8.87 -7.68 2.04
C THR A 42 9.81 -8.80 2.43
N PHE A 43 9.49 -10.03 2.06
CA PHE A 43 10.43 -11.14 2.23
C PHE A 43 11.60 -11.03 1.21
N PRO A 44 12.81 -11.52 1.55
CA PRO A 44 13.98 -11.44 0.67
C PRO A 44 13.79 -12.04 -0.74
N TYR A 45 12.88 -13.00 -0.89
CA TYR A 45 12.55 -13.67 -2.16
C TYR A 45 11.06 -13.58 -2.49
N GLU A 46 10.40 -12.53 -2.00
CA GLU A 46 8.97 -12.40 -2.19
C GLU A 46 8.58 -12.18 -3.65
N LYS A 47 7.48 -12.82 -4.06
CA LYS A 47 6.82 -12.45 -5.31
C LYS A 47 6.27 -11.03 -5.19
N ARG A 48 6.21 -10.33 -6.32
CA ARG A 48 5.61 -8.98 -6.39
C ARG A 48 4.20 -8.97 -5.79
N LEU A 49 4.01 -8.18 -4.73
CA LEU A 49 2.72 -7.99 -4.08
C LEU A 49 1.66 -7.46 -5.06
N SER A 50 0.42 -7.91 -4.88
CA SER A 50 -0.73 -7.37 -5.62
C SER A 50 -0.96 -5.90 -5.24
N LYS A 51 -1.71 -5.15 -6.06
CA LYS A 51 -2.01 -3.74 -5.76
C LYS A 51 -2.78 -3.58 -4.44
N ILE A 52 -3.72 -4.49 -4.16
CA ILE A 52 -4.52 -4.43 -2.94
C ILE A 52 -3.68 -4.79 -1.71
N ASP A 53 -2.81 -5.79 -1.81
CA ASP A 53 -1.96 -6.21 -0.69
C ASP A 53 -0.92 -5.14 -0.38
N THR A 54 -0.34 -4.51 -1.41
CA THR A 54 0.59 -3.38 -1.24
C THR A 54 -0.08 -2.25 -0.46
N LEU A 55 -1.31 -1.88 -0.80
CA LEU A 55 -2.03 -0.80 -0.11
C LEU A 55 -2.39 -1.18 1.33
N ARG A 56 -2.90 -2.39 1.56
CA ARG A 56 -3.24 -2.88 2.90
C ARG A 56 -2.03 -2.92 3.81
N LEU A 57 -0.92 -3.44 3.30
CA LEU A 57 0.33 -3.53 4.03
C LEU A 57 0.91 -2.14 4.33
N ALA A 58 0.85 -1.21 3.38
CA ALA A 58 1.27 0.18 3.61
C ALA A 58 0.45 0.87 4.72
N ILE A 59 -0.88 0.70 4.72
CA ILE A 59 -1.76 1.28 5.75
C ILE A 59 -1.41 0.71 7.13
N ALA A 60 -1.31 -0.62 7.23
CA ALA A 60 -0.96 -1.30 8.47
C ALA A 60 0.43 -0.86 8.96
N TYR A 61 1.42 -0.79 8.06
CA TYR A 61 2.79 -0.43 8.42
C TYR A 61 2.90 1.02 8.89
N ILE A 62 2.20 1.97 8.23
CA ILE A 62 2.14 3.36 8.70
C ILE A 62 1.52 3.45 10.11
N ALA A 63 0.46 2.68 10.39
CA ALA A 63 -0.16 2.66 11.70
C ALA A 63 0.82 2.15 12.78
N LEU A 64 1.56 1.07 12.51
CA LEU A 64 2.59 0.55 13.41
C LEU A 64 3.69 1.60 13.67
N LEU A 65 4.25 2.19 12.61
CA LEU A 65 5.33 3.17 12.74
C LEU A 65 4.91 4.39 13.56
N ARG A 66 3.64 4.83 13.41
CA ARG A 66 3.10 5.92 14.24
C ARG A 66 3.05 5.55 15.71
N GLU A 67 2.60 4.35 16.05
CA GLU A 67 2.55 3.90 17.43
C GLU A 67 3.94 3.77 18.06
N ILE A 68 4.89 3.20 17.31
CA ILE A 68 6.30 3.12 17.73
C ILE A 68 6.84 4.52 18.06
N LEU A 69 6.64 5.50 17.16
CA LEU A 69 7.08 6.88 17.37
C LEU A 69 6.46 7.53 18.62
N VAL A 70 5.19 7.24 18.91
CA VAL A 70 4.48 7.78 20.09
C VAL A 70 4.95 7.11 21.39
N SER A 71 5.23 5.80 21.35
CA SER A 71 5.70 5.06 22.53
C SER A 71 7.04 5.58 23.08
N GLY A 72 7.90 6.12 22.21
CA GLY A 72 9.27 6.52 22.56
C GLY A 72 10.20 5.35 22.89
N CYS A 73 9.72 4.11 22.74
CA CYS A 73 10.52 2.90 22.95
C CYS A 73 11.29 2.54 21.67
N ASP A 74 12.32 1.71 21.84
CA ASP A 74 12.97 1.05 20.72
C ASP A 74 11.94 0.25 19.87
N PRO A 75 11.95 0.36 18.53
CA PRO A 75 10.95 -0.26 17.66
C PRO A 75 10.80 -1.77 17.86
N LYS A 76 11.92 -2.48 18.02
CA LYS A 76 11.90 -3.94 18.22
C LYS A 76 11.30 -4.28 19.57
N SER A 77 11.65 -3.53 20.60
CA SER A 77 11.11 -3.68 21.95
C SER A 77 9.60 -3.45 21.99
N TYR A 78 9.09 -2.41 21.31
CA TYR A 78 7.65 -2.13 21.19
C TYR A 78 6.90 -3.30 20.52
N VAL A 79 7.40 -3.76 19.37
CA VAL A 79 6.77 -4.87 18.63
C VAL A 79 6.77 -6.15 19.48
N ASP A 80 7.90 -6.50 20.10
CA ASP A 80 8.03 -7.67 20.96
C ASP A 80 7.06 -7.62 22.14
N GLU A 81 6.93 -6.47 22.79
CA GLU A 81 6.02 -6.27 23.92
C GLU A 81 4.56 -6.40 23.47
N CYS A 82 4.15 -5.74 22.38
CA CYS A 82 2.80 -5.84 21.84
C CYS A 82 2.44 -7.27 21.42
N VAL A 83 3.38 -8.01 20.82
CA VAL A 83 3.15 -9.40 20.40
C VAL A 83 3.12 -10.36 21.61
N LYS A 84 3.97 -10.16 22.62
CA LYS A 84 4.02 -11.01 23.84
C LYS A 84 2.88 -10.74 24.82
N SER A 85 2.44 -9.48 24.95
CA SER A 85 1.42 -9.06 25.92
C SER A 85 0.00 -9.50 25.56
N GLY A 86 -0.17 -10.17 24.40
CA GLY A 86 -1.32 -11.01 24.09
C GLY A 86 -2.67 -10.39 24.40
N TYR A 87 -3.18 -9.54 23.51
CA TYR A 87 -4.58 -9.11 23.43
C TYR A 87 -5.19 -8.40 24.66
N LYS A 88 -4.44 -8.08 25.72
CA LYS A 88 -5.10 -7.56 26.94
C LYS A 88 -5.46 -6.07 26.91
N ASN A 89 -4.93 -5.26 25.97
CA ASN A 89 -5.31 -3.85 25.84
C ASN A 89 -5.43 -3.33 24.38
N GLN A 90 -5.29 -4.20 23.36
CA GLN A 90 -5.05 -3.74 21.98
C GLN A 90 -5.66 -4.66 20.89
N SER A 91 -6.86 -5.21 21.15
CA SER A 91 -7.58 -6.06 20.20
C SER A 91 -7.93 -5.38 18.86
N ASP A 92 -7.74 -4.06 18.73
CA ASP A 92 -8.07 -3.28 17.53
C ASP A 92 -6.85 -2.55 16.91
N ALA A 93 -5.62 -2.95 17.24
CA ALA A 93 -4.44 -2.39 16.57
C ALA A 93 -4.54 -2.63 15.05
N ILE A 94 -4.83 -1.57 14.29
CA ILE A 94 -5.06 -1.60 12.83
C ILE A 94 -3.89 -2.27 12.10
N TRP A 95 -2.69 -2.18 12.66
CA TRP A 95 -1.49 -2.77 12.10
C TRP A 95 -1.35 -4.28 12.37
N ASN A 96 -2.02 -4.83 13.40
CA ASN A 96 -1.86 -6.21 13.84
C ASN A 96 -2.62 -7.19 12.94
N THR A 97 -2.14 -7.27 11.70
CA THR A 97 -2.59 -8.24 10.70
C THR A 97 -1.59 -9.39 10.67
N SER A 98 -2.07 -10.62 10.45
CA SER A 98 -1.20 -11.80 10.37
C SER A 98 -0.09 -11.64 9.34
N ASP A 99 -0.38 -10.96 8.22
CA ASP A 99 0.60 -10.70 7.15
C ASP A 99 1.69 -9.73 7.60
N LEU A 100 1.34 -8.57 8.18
CA LEU A 100 2.35 -7.62 8.67
C LEU A 100 3.19 -8.25 9.79
N THR A 101 2.56 -8.88 10.78
CA THR A 101 3.25 -9.50 11.93
C THR A 101 4.26 -10.56 11.47
N ALA A 102 3.93 -11.38 10.47
CA ALA A 102 4.87 -12.34 9.91
C ALA A 102 6.11 -11.68 9.28
N ARG A 103 5.92 -10.53 8.62
CA ARG A 103 6.99 -9.78 7.94
C ARG A 103 7.91 -9.03 8.91
N LEU A 104 7.43 -8.60 10.09
CA LEU A 104 8.24 -7.83 11.04
C LEU A 104 9.53 -8.56 11.47
N SER A 105 9.51 -9.90 11.49
CA SER A 105 10.68 -10.73 11.78
C SER A 105 11.83 -10.60 10.76
N TRP A 106 11.55 -10.09 9.56
CA TRP A 106 12.51 -9.90 8.46
C TRP A 106 12.97 -8.45 8.30
N ILE A 107 12.38 -7.53 9.06
CA ILE A 107 12.81 -6.14 9.07
C ILE A 107 14.12 -6.05 9.84
N LYS A 108 15.11 -5.39 9.22
CA LYS A 108 16.31 -4.95 9.93
C LYS A 108 15.99 -3.63 10.62
N TRP A 109 16.00 -3.64 11.94
CA TRP A 109 15.72 -2.48 12.79
C TRP A 109 17.00 -1.67 13.13
N ASP A 110 18.16 -2.14 12.65
CA ASP A 110 19.49 -1.54 12.86
C ASP A 110 19.72 -0.26 12.03
#